data_AF-A0AAE3DIE0-F1
#
_entry.id   AF-A0AAE3DIE0-F1
#
_cell.length_a   1.000
_cell.length_b   1.000
_cell.length_c   1.000
_cell.angle_alpha   90.00
_cell.angle_beta   90.00
_cell.angle_gamma   90.00
#
_symmetry.space_group_name_H-M   'P 1'
#
loop_
_entity.id
_entity.type
_entity.pdbx_description
1 polymer ?
#
loop_
_entity_poly.entity_id
_entity_poly.type
_entity_poly.pdbx_seq_one_letter_code
_entity_poly.pdbx_strand_id
1 'polypeptide(L)'
;MIFFHMQGIQVLAMTENLSESPIEGKKIGSVILEYGREKPIQHAGFSIFQVAEKIQVSEKIQVAEKTENGSYRKTGDFETCPVQIELEDVSRWRETAETLEIYVLRDRLTPLRKGETDLNGRLKFENLGAGVYLIVGEKKIEGKKTYIPEPILLVLARDGKLPENKASEKVASGNEKSENGKSENMDEGGAYQVTVHPKYREEEKARSSNRDHDDASETIRVRAMKVWEDEKTRAYPEIRQQDIQAHPTQVTVQLLRDGVFMENAVLSEDNQWSYMWENLDADRVWKVAEEVPEGYVVSIRQEGETFLLTNRKENRYLPGESETSVEEPDLPDAEKLPQTGSSWYLVLILGAIGILLVRCCGKIEKRRKADDGKKERKREKTEEKTGEKKWRSIWVWMLRIFGTCCMILAGIFAGKNSSDEIQAYNHVKESQRKLGVEEQAKKKQEQPLYLLDPARVMPEKVVDGKAYIGVLEIPSLGRELPVMSEWTDERLKQAPCRYAGSAYLQNLVIAGHNYRAHFSGIGNLKKGDSVIFTDMDGNRFFYEVTEIEILNAEETERMTESWWALTLFTCTVGGGRRIAVRCDALVQDE
;
A
#
# COMPACT_ATOMS: atom_id res chain seq x y z
N MET A 1 -19.15 -16.29 -21.22
CA MET A 1 -17.82 -15.91 -20.71
C MET A 1 -18.05 -15.17 -19.39
N ILE A 2 -17.61 -15.69 -18.25
CA ILE A 2 -17.77 -14.99 -16.96
C ILE A 2 -16.45 -14.28 -16.66
N PHE A 3 -16.45 -12.95 -16.74
CA PHE A 3 -15.36 -12.14 -16.21
C PHE A 3 -15.60 -11.90 -14.73
N PHE A 4 -14.66 -12.31 -13.88
CA PHE A 4 -14.59 -11.75 -12.54
C PHE A 4 -13.81 -10.45 -12.62
N HIS A 5 -14.49 -9.34 -12.32
CA HIS A 5 -13.85 -8.04 -12.12
C HIS A 5 -13.74 -7.84 -10.60
N MET A 6 -12.72 -8.43 -10.00
CA MET A 6 -12.26 -7.99 -8.68
C MET A 6 -11.16 -6.96 -8.90
N GLN A 7 -11.21 -5.85 -8.16
CA GLN A 7 -10.17 -4.83 -8.18
C GLN A 7 -8.80 -5.53 -8.16
N GLY A 8 -7.97 -5.28 -9.16
CA GLY A 8 -6.61 -5.83 -9.13
C GLY A 8 -6.28 -7.01 -10.04
N ILE A 9 -7.17 -7.93 -10.46
CA ILE A 9 -6.70 -9.19 -11.10
C ILE A 9 -7.52 -9.56 -12.35
N GLN A 10 -6.86 -10.05 -13.42
CA GLN A 10 -7.53 -10.72 -14.53
C GLN A 10 -7.56 -12.23 -14.33
N VAL A 11 -8.61 -12.71 -13.66
CA VAL A 11 -8.96 -14.13 -13.63
C VAL A 11 -9.88 -14.42 -14.81
N LEU A 12 -9.45 -15.29 -15.73
CA LEU A 12 -10.29 -15.71 -16.84
C LEU A 12 -10.72 -17.18 -16.70
N ALA A 13 -11.98 -17.38 -16.37
CA ALA A 13 -12.66 -18.66 -16.50
C ALA A 13 -13.58 -18.61 -17.73
N MET A 14 -13.28 -19.40 -18.77
CA MET A 14 -14.20 -19.52 -19.89
C MET A 14 -15.32 -20.52 -19.58
N THR A 15 -16.53 -19.99 -19.47
CA THR A 15 -17.79 -20.71 -19.65
C THR A 15 -18.45 -20.17 -20.92
N GLU A 16 -18.52 -20.96 -21.98
CA GLU A 16 -19.60 -20.81 -22.96
C GLU A 16 -19.80 -22.09 -23.78
N ASN A 17 -21.07 -22.36 -24.03
CA ASN A 17 -21.66 -23.62 -24.46
C ASN A 17 -20.93 -24.27 -25.65
N LEU A 18 -20.48 -25.51 -25.48
CA LEU A 18 -20.16 -26.39 -26.59
C LEU A 18 -21.04 -27.64 -26.49
N SER A 19 -21.80 -27.85 -27.56
CA SER A 19 -22.66 -29.01 -27.77
C SER A 19 -21.92 -30.32 -27.48
N GLU A 20 -22.65 -31.23 -26.88
CA GLU A 20 -22.28 -32.63 -26.75
C GLU A 20 -22.01 -33.21 -28.15
N SER A 21 -20.75 -33.31 -28.53
CA SER A 21 -20.33 -34.22 -29.59
C SER A 21 -19.00 -34.85 -29.21
N PRO A 22 -18.94 -36.18 -29.13
CA PRO A 22 -17.74 -36.91 -28.75
C PRO A 22 -16.81 -36.95 -29.96
N ILE A 23 -15.93 -35.97 -30.07
CA ILE A 23 -14.76 -36.10 -30.95
C ILE A 23 -13.58 -36.40 -30.05
N GLU A 24 -13.13 -37.64 -30.19
CA GLU A 24 -11.90 -38.21 -29.67
C GLU A 24 -10.71 -37.41 -30.25
N GLY A 25 -10.38 -36.31 -29.58
CA GLY A 25 -9.33 -35.38 -29.99
C GLY A 25 -9.10 -34.35 -28.89
N LYS A 26 -7.84 -34.10 -28.54
CA LYS A 26 -7.45 -33.09 -27.53
C LYS A 26 -7.98 -31.74 -28.04
N LYS A 27 -9.15 -31.25 -27.56
CA LYS A 27 -9.61 -29.89 -27.87
C LYS A 27 -8.47 -28.95 -27.48
N ILE A 28 -7.94 -28.29 -28.50
CA ILE A 28 -6.77 -27.42 -28.46
C ILE A 28 -7.30 -26.00 -28.55
N GLY A 29 -6.89 -25.14 -27.63
CA GLY A 29 -7.18 -23.72 -27.65
C GLY A 29 -5.95 -22.86 -27.82
N SER A 30 -6.18 -21.55 -27.91
CA SER A 30 -5.15 -20.52 -27.92
C SER A 30 -5.40 -19.46 -26.87
N VAL A 31 -4.32 -18.89 -26.33
CA VAL A 31 -4.33 -17.76 -25.41
C VAL A 31 -3.63 -16.60 -26.10
N ILE A 32 -4.31 -15.46 -26.21
CA ILE A 32 -3.79 -14.19 -26.69
C ILE A 32 -3.55 -13.30 -25.46
N LEU A 33 -2.33 -12.80 -25.34
CA LEU A 33 -1.95 -11.75 -24.40
C LEU A 33 -1.98 -10.41 -25.12
N GLU A 34 -2.59 -9.40 -24.52
CA GLU A 34 -2.50 -8.00 -24.96
C GLU A 34 -1.92 -7.13 -23.84
N TYR A 35 -0.66 -6.72 -23.99
CA TYR A 35 0.10 -6.01 -22.98
C TYR A 35 0.17 -4.50 -23.27
N GLY A 36 -0.29 -3.69 -22.31
CA GLY A 36 -0.41 -2.24 -22.48
C GLY A 36 -1.61 -1.83 -23.34
N ARG A 37 -2.85 -2.07 -22.88
CA ARG A 37 -4.09 -1.78 -23.64
C ARG A 37 -4.15 -0.39 -24.26
N GLU A 38 -3.78 0.64 -23.51
CA GLU A 38 -3.80 2.03 -24.00
C GLU A 38 -2.55 2.39 -24.80
N LYS A 39 -1.40 1.86 -24.38
CA LYS A 39 -0.11 2.05 -25.02
C LYS A 39 0.59 0.69 -25.12
N PRO A 40 0.54 0.03 -26.29
CA PRO A 40 1.08 -1.31 -26.45
C PRO A 40 2.55 -1.41 -26.07
N ILE A 41 2.87 -2.35 -25.19
CA ILE A 41 4.24 -2.62 -24.76
C ILE A 41 4.82 -3.73 -25.64
N GLN A 42 5.78 -3.35 -26.47
CA GLN A 42 6.34 -4.19 -27.53
C GLN A 42 7.56 -4.97 -27.04
N HIS A 43 7.81 -6.14 -27.64
CA HIS A 43 8.98 -6.97 -27.35
C HIS A 43 9.13 -7.28 -25.84
N ALA A 44 8.01 -7.46 -25.14
CA ALA A 44 7.99 -7.89 -23.75
C ALA A 44 7.93 -9.42 -23.72
N GLY A 45 8.88 -10.05 -23.03
CA GLY A 45 8.95 -11.50 -22.90
C GLY A 45 7.88 -12.04 -21.96
N PHE A 46 7.22 -13.11 -22.37
CA PHE A 46 6.30 -13.89 -21.53
C PHE A 46 6.54 -15.38 -21.70
N SER A 47 6.35 -16.10 -20.61
CA SER A 47 6.45 -17.55 -20.53
C SER A 47 5.14 -18.12 -20.00
N ILE A 48 4.65 -19.20 -20.62
CA ILE A 48 3.48 -19.95 -20.14
C ILE A 48 3.92 -21.32 -19.64
N PHE A 49 3.43 -21.67 -18.45
CA PHE A 49 3.70 -22.91 -17.75
C PHE A 49 2.40 -23.70 -17.59
N GLN A 50 2.45 -25.02 -17.78
CA GLN A 50 1.32 -25.89 -17.47
C GLN A 50 1.49 -26.39 -16.04
N VAL A 51 0.70 -25.85 -15.13
CA VAL A 51 0.82 -26.13 -13.69
C VAL A 51 0.11 -27.44 -13.35
N ALA A 52 -1.08 -27.66 -13.91
CA ALA A 52 -1.87 -28.84 -13.64
C ALA A 52 -2.67 -29.32 -14.87
N GLU A 53 -2.88 -30.63 -14.97
CA GLU A 53 -3.74 -31.27 -15.98
C GLU A 53 -5.10 -31.63 -15.41
N LYS A 54 -6.14 -31.59 -16.25
CA LYS A 54 -7.46 -32.10 -15.87
C LYS A 54 -7.44 -33.64 -15.90
N ILE A 55 -7.77 -34.27 -14.78
CA ILE A 55 -7.95 -35.72 -14.65
C ILE A 55 -9.37 -36.10 -15.08
N GLN A 56 -9.51 -37.23 -15.78
CA GLN A 56 -10.81 -37.84 -16.09
C GLN A 56 -11.26 -38.68 -14.89
N VAL A 57 -12.19 -38.17 -14.09
CA VAL A 57 -12.69 -38.89 -12.90
C VAL A 57 -13.73 -39.92 -13.36
N SER A 58 -13.45 -41.22 -13.19
CA SER A 58 -14.46 -42.28 -13.38
C SER A 58 -15.34 -42.39 -12.13
N GLU A 59 -16.61 -42.82 -12.26
CA GLU A 59 -17.57 -42.93 -11.13
C GLU A 59 -17.07 -43.81 -9.97
N LYS A 60 -16.13 -44.75 -10.21
CA LYS A 60 -15.51 -45.56 -9.15
C LYS A 60 -14.42 -44.83 -8.33
N ILE A 61 -13.91 -43.71 -8.83
CA ILE A 61 -12.85 -42.89 -8.19
C ILE A 61 -13.44 -41.77 -7.33
N GLN A 62 -14.76 -41.48 -7.44
CA GLN A 62 -15.45 -40.46 -6.65
C GLN A 62 -15.29 -40.62 -5.12
N VAL A 63 -15.10 -41.85 -4.64
CA VAL A 63 -15.01 -42.15 -3.20
C VAL A 63 -13.56 -42.18 -2.70
N ALA A 64 -12.56 -42.22 -3.60
CA ALA A 64 -11.16 -42.45 -3.24
C ALA A 64 -10.21 -41.29 -3.58
N GLU A 65 -10.51 -40.46 -4.59
CA GLU A 65 -9.68 -39.31 -4.99
C GLU A 65 -10.54 -38.06 -5.21
N LYS A 66 -11.26 -37.59 -4.19
CA LYS A 66 -11.66 -36.18 -4.18
C LYS A 66 -10.37 -35.40 -3.89
N THR A 67 -9.62 -34.99 -4.91
CA THR A 67 -8.38 -34.21 -4.72
C THR A 67 -8.71 -32.78 -4.34
N GLU A 68 -7.91 -32.16 -3.46
CA GLU A 68 -8.06 -30.79 -2.94
C GLU A 68 -8.19 -29.70 -4.03
N ASN A 69 -7.83 -30.01 -5.29
CA ASN A 69 -7.86 -29.09 -6.44
C ASN A 69 -9.03 -29.37 -7.41
N GLY A 70 -10.03 -30.15 -7.00
CA GLY A 70 -11.05 -30.68 -7.90
C GLY A 70 -10.48 -31.68 -8.91
N SER A 71 -10.96 -31.70 -10.14
CA SER A 71 -10.52 -32.62 -11.21
C SER A 71 -9.12 -32.30 -11.78
N TYR A 72 -8.18 -31.73 -11.02
CA TYR A 72 -6.88 -31.26 -11.53
C TYR A 72 -5.68 -31.80 -10.73
N ARG A 73 -4.62 -32.24 -11.42
CA ARG A 73 -3.36 -32.77 -10.83
C ARG A 73 -2.17 -31.94 -11.29
N LYS A 74 -1.29 -31.52 -10.37
CA LYS A 74 0.00 -30.90 -10.72
C LYS A 74 0.78 -31.82 -11.66
N THR A 75 1.51 -31.26 -12.62
CA THR A 75 2.20 -32.03 -13.68
C THR A 75 3.62 -31.55 -13.90
N GLY A 76 4.49 -32.47 -14.33
CA GLY A 76 5.88 -32.19 -14.68
C GLY A 76 6.63 -31.55 -13.51
N ASP A 77 7.32 -30.45 -13.80
CA ASP A 77 8.11 -29.68 -12.84
C ASP A 77 7.31 -29.17 -11.62
N PHE A 78 5.98 -29.09 -11.71
CA PHE A 78 5.11 -28.66 -10.61
C PHE A 78 4.68 -29.78 -9.67
N GLU A 79 4.96 -31.06 -9.97
CA GLU A 79 4.54 -32.19 -9.13
C GLU A 79 5.05 -32.08 -7.69
N THR A 80 6.30 -31.62 -7.53
CA THR A 80 6.94 -31.42 -6.23
C THR A 80 6.87 -29.99 -5.72
N CYS A 81 6.17 -29.09 -6.42
CA CYS A 81 6.05 -27.70 -6.00
C CYS A 81 5.19 -27.62 -4.73
N PRO A 82 5.66 -27.02 -3.62
CA PRO A 82 4.96 -27.01 -2.33
C PRO A 82 3.81 -25.99 -2.27
N VAL A 83 3.31 -25.55 -3.43
CA VAL A 83 2.19 -24.62 -3.54
C VAL A 83 0.91 -25.42 -3.76
N GLN A 84 -0.12 -25.08 -2.97
CA GLN A 84 -1.47 -25.62 -3.14
C GLN A 84 -2.23 -24.79 -4.18
N ILE A 85 -3.05 -25.44 -5.03
CA ILE A 85 -3.81 -24.76 -6.09
C ILE A 85 -5.29 -24.81 -5.74
N GLU A 86 -5.78 -23.81 -5.03
CA GLU A 86 -7.19 -23.73 -4.63
C GLU A 86 -8.03 -23.04 -5.70
N LEU A 87 -8.58 -23.83 -6.62
CA LEU A 87 -9.42 -23.31 -7.70
C LEU A 87 -10.84 -22.91 -7.25
N GLU A 88 -11.24 -23.25 -6.02
CA GLU A 88 -12.59 -22.97 -5.50
C GLU A 88 -12.70 -21.57 -4.88
N ASP A 89 -11.58 -21.02 -4.39
CA ASP A 89 -11.50 -19.69 -3.77
C ASP A 89 -10.77 -18.70 -4.68
N VAL A 90 -11.55 -17.92 -5.42
CA VAL A 90 -11.04 -16.93 -6.37
C VAL A 90 -10.21 -15.85 -5.69
N SER A 91 -10.44 -15.56 -4.41
CA SER A 91 -9.68 -14.57 -3.64
C SER A 91 -8.21 -14.99 -3.46
N ARG A 92 -7.93 -16.30 -3.47
CA ARG A 92 -6.57 -16.85 -3.30
C ARG A 92 -5.77 -17.01 -4.59
N TRP A 93 -6.37 -16.76 -5.76
CA TRP A 93 -5.71 -17.02 -7.04
C TRP A 93 -4.51 -16.11 -7.30
N ARG A 94 -4.58 -14.85 -6.84
CA ARG A 94 -3.46 -13.90 -6.97
C ARG A 94 -2.26 -14.38 -6.17
N GLU A 95 -2.48 -14.65 -4.88
CA GLU A 95 -1.44 -15.15 -3.99
C GLU A 95 -0.87 -16.47 -4.49
N THR A 96 -1.72 -17.36 -5.04
CA THR A 96 -1.29 -18.59 -5.71
C THR A 96 -0.40 -18.30 -6.93
N ALA A 97 -0.77 -17.34 -7.79
CA ALA A 97 0.02 -16.99 -8.97
C ALA A 97 1.39 -16.39 -8.61
N GLU A 98 1.41 -15.46 -7.64
CA GLU A 98 2.62 -14.82 -7.10
C GLU A 98 3.54 -15.87 -6.47
N THR A 99 2.98 -16.77 -5.66
CA THR A 99 3.74 -17.87 -5.06
C THR A 99 4.29 -18.81 -6.13
N LEU A 100 3.48 -19.28 -7.08
CA LEU A 100 3.96 -20.16 -8.15
C LEU A 100 5.06 -19.51 -8.99
N GLU A 101 4.97 -18.21 -9.27
CA GLU A 101 6.02 -17.47 -9.97
C GLU A 101 7.36 -17.47 -9.21
N ILE A 102 7.32 -17.29 -7.88
CA ILE A 102 8.52 -17.37 -7.03
C ILE A 102 9.20 -18.74 -7.20
N TYR A 103 8.43 -19.83 -7.19
CA TYR A 103 8.95 -21.19 -7.35
C TYR A 103 9.42 -21.49 -8.77
N VAL A 104 8.76 -20.94 -9.78
CA VAL A 104 9.25 -20.98 -11.17
C VAL A 104 10.65 -20.37 -11.27
N LEU A 105 10.87 -19.22 -10.63
CA LEU A 105 12.15 -18.53 -10.65
C LEU A 105 13.22 -19.26 -9.81
N ARG A 106 12.87 -19.66 -8.58
CA ARG A 106 13.79 -20.36 -7.66
C ARG A 106 14.28 -21.68 -8.24
N ASP A 107 13.35 -22.51 -8.70
CA ASP A 107 13.65 -23.87 -9.16
C ASP A 107 14.01 -23.90 -10.65
N ARG A 108 13.99 -22.74 -11.32
CA ARG A 108 14.29 -22.57 -12.75
C ARG A 108 13.45 -23.50 -13.63
N LEU A 109 12.16 -23.55 -13.33
CA LEU A 109 11.23 -24.45 -14.02
C LEU A 109 11.18 -24.13 -15.52
N THR A 110 10.96 -25.15 -16.34
CA THR A 110 10.94 -24.97 -17.79
C THR A 110 9.54 -24.61 -18.28
N PRO A 111 9.35 -23.48 -18.97
CA PRO A 111 8.04 -23.15 -19.50
C PRO A 111 7.64 -24.06 -20.64
N LEU A 112 6.33 -24.27 -20.75
CA LEU A 112 5.72 -24.96 -21.88
C LEU A 112 6.03 -24.22 -23.18
N ARG A 113 5.93 -22.87 -23.16
CA ARG A 113 6.29 -21.99 -24.28
C ARG A 113 6.78 -20.64 -23.78
N LYS A 114 7.59 -19.98 -24.61
CA LYS A 114 8.00 -18.58 -24.45
C LYS A 114 7.69 -17.79 -25.72
N GLY A 115 7.48 -16.50 -25.59
CA GLY A 115 7.34 -15.59 -26.72
C GLY A 115 7.46 -14.13 -26.29
N GLU A 116 7.49 -13.24 -27.28
CA GLU A 116 7.51 -11.80 -27.06
C GLU A 116 6.28 -11.15 -27.69
N THR A 117 5.83 -10.05 -27.09
CA THR A 117 4.76 -9.24 -27.68
C THR A 117 5.19 -8.59 -29.00
N ASP A 118 4.27 -8.53 -29.95
CA ASP A 118 4.47 -7.87 -31.24
C ASP A 118 4.39 -6.33 -31.12
N LEU A 119 4.42 -5.65 -32.27
CA LEU A 119 4.31 -4.18 -32.35
C LEU A 119 2.98 -3.63 -31.82
N ASN A 120 1.95 -4.48 -31.72
CA ASN A 120 0.65 -4.15 -31.14
C ASN A 120 0.52 -4.62 -29.69
N GLY A 121 1.62 -5.04 -29.05
CA GLY A 121 1.61 -5.53 -27.68
C GLY A 121 0.96 -6.92 -27.56
N ARG A 122 0.81 -7.67 -28.65
CA ARG A 122 0.09 -8.95 -28.68
C ARG A 122 1.03 -10.15 -28.73
N LEU A 123 0.72 -11.20 -28.00
CA LEU A 123 1.41 -12.50 -28.05
C LEU A 123 0.40 -13.63 -28.04
N LYS A 124 0.57 -14.65 -28.89
CA LYS A 124 -0.34 -15.81 -28.97
C LYS A 124 0.37 -17.10 -28.60
N PHE A 125 -0.17 -17.82 -27.62
CA PHE A 125 0.17 -19.19 -27.30
C PHE A 125 -0.89 -20.14 -27.87
N GLU A 126 -0.50 -21.03 -28.78
CA GLU A 126 -1.40 -21.98 -29.44
C GLU A 126 -1.24 -23.40 -28.88
N ASN A 127 -2.11 -24.32 -29.30
CA ASN A 127 -1.96 -25.75 -28.97
C ASN A 127 -1.98 -26.05 -27.47
N LEU A 128 -2.84 -25.33 -26.72
CA LEU A 128 -3.03 -25.51 -25.29
C LEU A 128 -4.22 -26.43 -25.02
N GLY A 129 -4.02 -27.47 -24.20
CA GLY A 129 -5.09 -28.35 -23.75
C GLY A 129 -5.83 -27.82 -22.52
N ALA A 130 -6.81 -28.57 -22.02
CA ALA A 130 -7.44 -28.25 -20.73
C ALA A 130 -6.47 -28.51 -19.57
N GLY A 131 -6.44 -27.59 -18.61
CA GLY A 131 -5.50 -27.57 -17.50
C GLY A 131 -5.44 -26.21 -16.82
N VAL A 132 -4.59 -26.11 -15.80
CA VAL A 132 -4.24 -24.86 -15.13
C VAL A 132 -2.91 -24.38 -15.67
N TYR A 133 -2.83 -23.11 -16.02
CA TYR A 133 -1.65 -22.48 -16.62
C TYR A 133 -1.24 -21.26 -15.82
N LEU A 134 0.06 -21.04 -15.69
CA LEU A 134 0.64 -19.83 -15.14
C LEU A 134 1.33 -19.07 -16.28
N ILE A 135 1.06 -17.78 -16.41
CA ILE A 135 1.75 -16.88 -17.33
C ILE A 135 2.63 -15.94 -16.49
N VAL A 136 3.91 -15.91 -16.80
CA VAL A 136 4.92 -15.09 -16.13
C VAL A 136 5.54 -14.15 -17.16
N GLY A 137 5.59 -12.86 -16.85
CA GLY A 137 6.19 -11.85 -17.71
C GLY A 137 7.58 -11.44 -17.25
N GLU A 138 8.45 -11.09 -18.20
CA GLU A 138 9.78 -10.58 -17.93
C GLU A 138 9.75 -9.05 -17.78
N LYS A 139 10.56 -8.51 -16.87
CA LYS A 139 10.74 -7.07 -16.70
C LYS A 139 11.17 -6.43 -18.02
N LYS A 140 10.43 -5.43 -18.48
CA LYS A 140 10.70 -4.70 -19.72
C LYS A 140 11.14 -3.27 -19.42
N ILE A 141 12.31 -2.89 -19.91
CA ILE A 141 12.80 -1.51 -19.83
C ILE A 141 12.56 -0.83 -21.18
N GLU A 142 11.83 0.30 -21.17
CA GLU A 142 11.60 1.15 -22.34
C GLU A 142 11.93 2.61 -21.99
N GLY A 143 13.06 3.11 -22.49
CA GLY A 143 13.53 4.46 -22.18
C GLY A 143 13.83 4.63 -20.69
N LYS A 144 13.03 5.46 -19.99
CA LYS A 144 13.15 5.70 -18.55
C LYS A 144 12.18 4.88 -17.70
N LYS A 145 11.26 4.18 -18.36
CA LYS A 145 10.20 3.42 -17.70
C LYS A 145 10.59 1.96 -17.63
N THR A 146 10.32 1.36 -16.49
CA THR A 146 10.41 -0.06 -16.25
C THR A 146 8.99 -0.60 -16.06
N TYR A 147 8.67 -1.63 -16.82
CA TYR A 147 7.39 -2.32 -16.78
C TYR A 147 7.60 -3.69 -16.15
N ILE A 148 6.94 -3.96 -15.02
CA ILE A 148 7.04 -5.23 -14.29
C ILE A 148 5.68 -5.93 -14.38
N PRO A 149 5.53 -6.98 -15.19
CA PRO A 149 4.27 -7.71 -15.33
C PRO A 149 3.87 -8.46 -14.05
N GLU A 150 2.57 -8.49 -13.74
CA GLU A 150 2.02 -9.37 -12.71
C GLU A 150 1.76 -10.79 -13.27
N PRO A 151 1.99 -11.86 -12.50
CA PRO A 151 1.72 -13.23 -12.93
C PRO A 151 0.22 -13.51 -13.05
N ILE A 152 -0.16 -14.38 -13.99
CA ILE A 152 -1.57 -14.72 -14.25
C ILE A 152 -1.78 -16.22 -14.10
N LEU A 153 -2.75 -16.61 -13.26
CA LEU A 153 -3.26 -17.98 -13.19
C LEU A 153 -4.50 -18.12 -14.07
N LEU A 154 -4.47 -19.09 -14.99
CA LEU A 154 -5.50 -19.31 -16.00
C LEU A 154 -6.00 -20.76 -15.96
N VAL A 155 -7.32 -20.95 -15.92
CA VAL A 155 -7.93 -22.29 -15.98
C VAL A 155 -8.61 -22.48 -17.34
N LEU A 156 -8.16 -23.50 -18.08
CA LEU A 156 -8.76 -23.92 -19.34
C LEU A 156 -9.54 -25.22 -19.11
N ALA A 157 -10.87 -25.20 -19.26
CA ALA A 157 -11.75 -26.36 -19.02
C ALA A 157 -12.54 -26.76 -20.28
N ARG A 158 -12.87 -28.06 -20.40
CA ARG A 158 -13.60 -28.63 -21.56
C ARG A 158 -15.14 -28.56 -21.45
N ASP A 159 -15.69 -28.43 -20.25
CA ASP A 159 -17.09 -28.81 -19.97
C ASP A 159 -17.96 -27.63 -19.50
N GLY A 160 -17.40 -26.41 -19.49
CA GLY A 160 -18.15 -25.18 -19.17
C GLY A 160 -18.70 -25.07 -17.73
N LYS A 161 -18.41 -26.02 -16.82
CA LYS A 161 -18.76 -25.93 -15.40
C LYS A 161 -17.53 -25.61 -14.54
N LEU A 162 -17.56 -24.46 -13.86
CA LEU A 162 -16.73 -24.17 -12.69
C LEU A 162 -17.07 -25.16 -11.56
N PRO A 163 -16.17 -25.42 -10.59
CA PRO A 163 -16.57 -26.02 -9.32
C PRO A 163 -17.69 -25.16 -8.70
N GLU A 164 -18.76 -25.80 -8.23
CA GLU A 164 -19.97 -25.12 -7.72
C GLU A 164 -19.62 -24.24 -6.51
N ASN A 165 -19.48 -22.93 -6.73
CA ASN A 165 -19.21 -21.94 -5.67
C ASN A 165 -20.47 -21.08 -5.41
N LYS A 166 -20.85 -20.95 -4.12
CA LYS A 166 -21.96 -20.10 -3.60
C LYS A 166 -21.84 -18.60 -3.91
N ALA A 167 -20.66 -18.10 -4.27
CA ALA A 167 -20.40 -16.73 -4.71
C ALA A 167 -20.93 -16.45 -6.13
N SER A 168 -21.12 -17.49 -6.95
CA SER A 168 -21.69 -17.34 -8.30
C SER A 168 -23.18 -16.96 -8.32
N GLU A 169 -23.91 -17.19 -7.21
CA GLU A 169 -25.33 -16.84 -7.09
C GLU A 169 -25.58 -15.35 -6.77
N LYS A 170 -24.65 -14.65 -6.10
CA LYS A 170 -24.90 -13.26 -5.65
C LYS A 170 -24.67 -12.19 -6.72
N VAL A 171 -23.85 -12.45 -7.73
CA VAL A 171 -23.55 -11.46 -8.79
C VAL A 171 -24.54 -11.54 -9.96
N ALA A 172 -25.25 -12.65 -10.11
CA ALA A 172 -26.26 -12.84 -11.17
C ALA A 172 -27.54 -11.99 -11.01
N SER A 173 -27.71 -11.25 -9.90
CA SER A 173 -28.89 -10.40 -9.67
C SER A 173 -28.63 -8.89 -9.82
N GLY A 174 -27.44 -8.47 -10.25
CA GLY A 174 -27.14 -7.06 -10.57
C GLY A 174 -27.44 -6.75 -12.03
N ASN A 175 -28.57 -6.09 -12.29
CA ASN A 175 -28.91 -5.57 -13.63
C ASN A 175 -27.92 -4.48 -14.07
N GLU A 176 -26.83 -4.84 -14.74
CA GLU A 176 -26.13 -3.94 -15.65
C GLU A 176 -26.01 -4.58 -17.04
N LYS A 177 -26.77 -4.04 -17.98
CA LYS A 177 -26.63 -4.36 -19.40
C LYS A 177 -25.32 -3.75 -19.89
N SER A 178 -24.30 -4.57 -20.12
CA SER A 178 -23.15 -4.18 -20.94
C SER A 178 -23.58 -4.11 -22.41
N GLU A 179 -23.64 -2.89 -22.95
CA GLU A 179 -23.68 -2.66 -24.39
C GLU A 179 -22.31 -2.96 -25.03
N ASN A 180 -22.35 -3.55 -26.23
CA ASN A 180 -21.28 -3.73 -27.22
C ASN A 180 -20.13 -4.72 -26.91
N GLY A 181 -20.36 -5.97 -27.34
CA GLY A 181 -19.31 -6.86 -27.86
C GLY A 181 -19.88 -7.69 -29.01
N LYS A 182 -19.52 -7.36 -30.26
CA LYS A 182 -19.83 -8.20 -31.42
C LYS A 182 -18.97 -9.47 -31.35
N SER A 183 -19.62 -10.64 -31.38
CA SER A 183 -18.95 -11.92 -31.63
C SER A 183 -18.54 -11.99 -33.11
N GLU A 184 -17.25 -11.97 -33.41
CA GLU A 184 -16.75 -12.33 -34.73
C GLU A 184 -16.36 -13.81 -34.75
N ASN A 185 -17.11 -14.56 -35.56
CA ASN A 185 -16.87 -15.85 -36.22
C ASN A 185 -16.04 -16.92 -35.50
N MET A 186 -16.76 -18.00 -35.12
CA MET A 186 -16.22 -19.34 -34.89
C MET A 186 -15.73 -19.94 -36.22
N ASP A 187 -14.45 -20.30 -36.31
CA ASP A 187 -13.98 -21.24 -37.32
C ASP A 187 -14.52 -22.66 -36.98
N GLU A 188 -14.93 -23.41 -38.01
CA GLU A 188 -15.63 -24.71 -37.97
C GLU A 188 -14.81 -25.88 -37.35
N GLY A 189 -13.81 -25.59 -36.51
CA GLY A 189 -12.87 -26.55 -35.92
C GLY A 189 -12.81 -26.60 -34.39
N GLY A 190 -13.81 -26.07 -33.66
CA GLY A 190 -13.99 -26.34 -32.22
C GLY A 190 -12.85 -25.91 -31.27
N ALA A 191 -11.93 -25.06 -31.71
CA ALA A 191 -10.84 -24.51 -30.91
C ALA A 191 -11.30 -23.23 -30.18
N TYR A 192 -11.06 -23.14 -28.87
CA TYR A 192 -11.37 -21.94 -28.09
C TYR A 192 -10.21 -20.93 -28.14
N GLN A 193 -10.52 -19.64 -28.06
CA GLN A 193 -9.54 -18.57 -27.99
C GLN A 193 -9.82 -17.69 -26.78
N VAL A 194 -8.79 -17.49 -25.96
CA VAL A 194 -8.83 -16.72 -24.72
C VAL A 194 -7.99 -15.47 -24.91
N THR A 195 -8.52 -14.29 -24.57
CA THR A 195 -7.72 -13.07 -24.50
C THR A 195 -7.53 -12.64 -23.05
N VAL A 196 -6.28 -12.38 -22.67
CA VAL A 196 -5.86 -11.89 -21.35
C VAL A 196 -5.05 -10.62 -21.52
N HIS A 197 -5.09 -9.73 -20.54
CA HIS A 197 -4.41 -8.45 -20.54
C HIS A 197 -3.61 -8.31 -19.24
N PRO A 198 -2.31 -8.63 -19.28
CA PRO A 198 -1.46 -8.57 -18.09
C PRO A 198 -1.43 -7.17 -17.52
N LYS A 199 -1.59 -7.10 -16.20
CA LYS A 199 -1.30 -5.90 -15.43
C LYS A 199 0.19 -5.78 -15.21
N TYR A 200 0.61 -4.57 -14.86
CA TYR A 200 1.99 -4.27 -14.60
C TYR A 200 2.13 -3.08 -13.66
N ARG A 201 3.23 -3.08 -12.93
CA ARG A 201 3.75 -1.88 -12.26
C ARG A 201 4.62 -1.10 -13.24
N GLU A 202 4.43 0.21 -13.29
CA GLU A 202 5.28 1.13 -14.05
C GLU A 202 6.15 1.93 -13.06
N GLU A 203 7.46 1.86 -13.24
CA GLU A 203 8.43 2.59 -12.43
C GLU A 203 9.25 3.51 -13.34
N GLU A 204 9.40 4.79 -12.99
CA GLU A 204 10.26 5.73 -13.72
C GLU A 204 11.59 5.86 -12.99
N LYS A 205 12.72 5.70 -13.68
CA LYS A 205 14.04 6.00 -13.07
C LYS A 205 14.03 7.45 -12.58
N ALA A 206 14.10 7.64 -11.26
CA ALA A 206 14.14 8.96 -10.64
C ALA A 206 15.20 9.81 -11.34
N ARG A 207 14.83 11.03 -11.75
CA ARG A 207 15.82 11.98 -12.27
C ARG A 207 16.85 12.18 -11.16
N SER A 208 18.08 11.74 -11.40
CA SER A 208 19.26 12.27 -10.71
C SER A 208 19.17 13.79 -10.78
N SER A 209 18.63 14.40 -9.73
CA SER A 209 18.62 15.84 -9.58
C SER A 209 20.06 16.23 -9.27
N ASN A 210 20.67 17.00 -10.18
CA ASN A 210 22.02 17.57 -10.09
C ASN A 210 22.61 17.57 -8.68
N ARG A 211 23.50 16.62 -8.38
CA ARG A 211 24.56 16.78 -7.37
C ARG A 211 25.81 16.08 -7.89
N ASP A 212 26.89 16.83 -8.01
CA ASP A 212 28.25 16.36 -8.28
C ASP A 212 28.85 15.60 -7.08
N HIS A 213 28.12 14.64 -6.49
CA HIS A 213 28.62 13.82 -5.39
C HIS A 213 28.07 12.40 -5.49
N ASP A 214 29.01 11.50 -5.76
CA ASP A 214 29.03 10.03 -5.66
C ASP A 214 27.81 9.25 -6.19
N ASP A 215 28.14 8.39 -7.16
CA ASP A 215 27.36 7.33 -7.80
C ASP A 215 26.92 6.24 -6.79
N ALA A 216 26.17 6.64 -5.76
CA ALA A 216 25.47 5.71 -4.88
C ALA A 216 24.15 5.35 -5.55
N SER A 217 24.07 4.12 -6.08
CA SER A 217 22.80 3.53 -6.49
C SER A 217 21.81 3.60 -5.34
N GLU A 218 20.57 4.00 -5.62
CA GLU A 218 19.48 3.95 -4.65
C GLU A 218 19.35 2.51 -4.14
N THR A 219 19.25 2.36 -2.82
CA THR A 219 19.14 1.06 -2.17
C THR A 219 17.81 0.92 -1.45
N ILE A 220 17.26 -0.27 -1.47
CA ILE A 220 16.05 -0.66 -0.74
C ILE A 220 16.37 -1.69 0.35
N ARG A 221 15.36 -2.00 1.16
CA ARG A 221 15.35 -3.14 2.08
C ARG A 221 14.18 -4.05 1.75
N VAL A 222 14.33 -5.34 2.00
CA VAL A 222 13.27 -6.35 1.83
C VAL A 222 13.08 -7.08 3.15
N ARG A 223 11.83 -7.31 3.54
CA ARG A 223 11.47 -8.00 4.78
C ARG A 223 10.79 -9.33 4.48
N ALA A 224 11.16 -10.39 5.21
CA ALA A 224 10.40 -11.63 5.26
C ALA A 224 9.78 -11.80 6.65
N MET A 225 8.52 -12.23 6.69
CA MET A 225 7.78 -12.57 7.91
C MET A 225 7.13 -13.94 7.76
N LYS A 226 7.30 -14.82 8.75
CA LYS A 226 6.75 -16.18 8.74
C LYS A 226 5.54 -16.30 9.65
N VAL A 227 4.54 -17.03 9.15
CA VAL A 227 3.30 -17.32 9.87
C VAL A 227 2.84 -18.75 9.60
N TRP A 228 2.16 -19.36 10.57
CA TRP A 228 1.54 -20.68 10.47
C TRP A 228 0.01 -20.56 10.41
N GLU A 229 -0.62 -21.22 9.44
CA GLU A 229 -2.07 -21.10 9.19
C GLU A 229 -2.91 -21.64 10.37
N ASP A 230 -2.51 -22.75 10.97
CA ASP A 230 -3.18 -23.32 12.14
C ASP A 230 -3.09 -22.42 13.38
N GLU A 231 -2.00 -21.65 13.51
CA GLU A 231 -1.88 -20.58 14.50
C GLU A 231 -2.82 -19.40 14.21
N LYS A 232 -2.97 -18.99 12.93
CA LYS A 232 -4.00 -18.03 12.50
C LYS A 232 -5.39 -18.54 12.83
N THR A 233 -5.69 -19.81 12.60
CA THR A 233 -7.01 -20.39 12.86
C THR A 233 -7.31 -20.49 14.36
N ARG A 234 -6.29 -20.80 15.19
CA ARG A 234 -6.38 -20.90 16.66
C ARG A 234 -6.72 -19.57 17.34
N ALA A 235 -6.43 -18.44 16.69
CA ALA A 235 -6.89 -17.11 17.07
C ALA A 235 -8.43 -17.01 17.23
N TYR A 236 -9.19 -17.91 16.59
CA TYR A 236 -10.64 -17.94 16.54
C TYR A 236 -11.18 -19.19 17.26
N PRO A 237 -11.83 -19.05 18.45
CA PRO A 237 -11.96 -20.14 19.43
C PRO A 237 -13.06 -21.21 19.16
N GLU A 238 -13.45 -21.47 17.92
CA GLU A 238 -14.50 -22.49 17.62
C GLU A 238 -13.96 -23.86 17.18
N ILE A 239 -12.63 -24.04 17.01
CA ILE A 239 -12.05 -25.25 16.44
C ILE A 239 -11.35 -26.12 17.51
N ARG A 240 -11.63 -27.44 17.47
CA ARG A 240 -11.20 -28.42 18.50
C ARG A 240 -9.69 -28.64 18.51
N GLN A 241 -9.13 -28.63 19.72
CA GLN A 241 -7.69 -28.70 20.07
C GLN A 241 -6.99 -30.05 19.84
N GLN A 242 -7.38 -30.90 18.89
CA GLN A 242 -6.80 -32.25 18.79
C GLN A 242 -5.77 -32.37 17.64
N ASP A 243 -4.56 -32.72 18.07
CA ASP A 243 -3.35 -33.11 17.32
C ASP A 243 -2.52 -31.99 16.66
N ILE A 244 -2.02 -31.06 17.49
CA ILE A 244 -0.97 -30.10 17.08
C ILE A 244 0.39 -30.80 17.12
N GLN A 245 0.83 -31.32 15.99
CA GLN A 245 2.25 -31.58 15.77
C GLN A 245 3.01 -30.25 15.78
N ALA A 246 4.05 -30.14 16.60
CA ALA A 246 4.87 -28.94 16.77
C ALA A 246 5.46 -28.46 15.43
N HIS A 247 5.42 -27.14 15.21
CA HIS A 247 6.11 -26.50 14.09
C HIS A 247 7.63 -26.69 14.20
N PRO A 248 8.36 -26.68 13.07
CA PRO A 248 9.81 -26.49 13.08
C PRO A 248 10.19 -25.25 13.90
N THR A 249 11.31 -25.32 14.62
CA THR A 249 11.80 -24.19 15.44
C THR A 249 12.41 -23.06 14.60
N GLN A 250 12.70 -23.33 13.33
CA GLN A 250 13.22 -22.38 12.36
C GLN A 250 12.87 -22.80 10.93
N VAL A 251 12.83 -21.84 10.01
CA VAL A 251 12.75 -22.08 8.56
C VAL A 251 13.82 -21.28 7.82
N THR A 252 14.25 -21.77 6.67
CA THR A 252 15.18 -21.07 5.78
C THR A 252 14.39 -20.37 4.68
N VAL A 253 14.69 -19.09 4.45
CA VAL A 253 14.18 -18.32 3.33
C VAL A 253 15.33 -17.87 2.42
N GLN A 254 15.07 -17.78 1.11
CA GLN A 254 16.03 -17.47 0.07
C GLN A 254 15.68 -16.15 -0.61
N LEU A 255 16.64 -15.24 -0.70
CA LEU A 255 16.51 -13.99 -1.43
C LEU A 255 16.87 -14.22 -2.91
N LEU A 256 15.98 -13.80 -3.81
CA LEU A 256 16.15 -13.89 -5.26
C LEU A 256 16.25 -12.47 -5.85
N ARG A 257 17.27 -12.22 -6.67
CA ARG A 257 17.45 -10.99 -7.46
C ARG A 257 17.22 -11.27 -8.93
N ASP A 258 16.22 -10.65 -9.53
CA ASP A 258 15.82 -10.87 -10.93
C ASP A 258 15.66 -12.38 -11.24
N GLY A 259 15.12 -13.14 -10.27
CA GLY A 259 14.95 -14.59 -10.35
C GLY A 259 16.21 -15.43 -10.09
N VAL A 260 17.33 -14.83 -9.73
CA VAL A 260 18.59 -15.53 -9.41
C VAL A 260 18.80 -15.57 -7.91
N PHE A 261 19.14 -16.76 -7.38
CA PHE A 261 19.50 -16.95 -5.98
C PHE A 261 20.66 -16.04 -5.54
N MET A 262 20.51 -15.42 -4.36
CA MET A 262 21.51 -14.55 -3.75
C MET A 262 22.03 -15.12 -2.43
N GLU A 263 21.16 -15.23 -1.43
CA GLU A 263 21.55 -15.70 -0.09
C GLU A 263 20.36 -16.26 0.71
N ASN A 264 20.67 -16.86 1.85
CA ASN A 264 19.70 -17.44 2.79
C ASN A 264 19.58 -16.58 4.05
N ALA A 265 18.40 -16.56 4.64
CA ALA A 265 18.18 -16.11 6.02
C ALA A 265 17.38 -17.17 6.80
N VAL A 266 17.52 -17.15 8.12
CA VAL A 266 16.81 -18.05 9.03
C VAL A 266 15.74 -17.25 9.77
N LEU A 267 14.50 -17.72 9.75
CA LEU A 267 13.39 -17.18 10.55
C LEU A 267 13.13 -18.14 11.70
N SER A 268 13.03 -17.64 12.92
CA SER A 268 12.82 -18.42 14.14
C SER A 268 12.09 -17.59 15.20
N GLU A 269 11.69 -18.23 16.30
CA GLU A 269 11.08 -17.50 17.43
C GLU A 269 12.00 -16.39 17.98
N ASP A 270 13.31 -16.65 18.05
CA ASP A 270 14.34 -15.71 18.53
C ASP A 270 14.36 -14.37 17.75
N ASN A 271 13.96 -14.36 16.47
CA ASN A 271 13.88 -13.14 15.66
C ASN A 271 12.44 -12.75 15.32
N GLN A 272 11.49 -13.21 16.14
CA GLN A 272 10.06 -12.98 15.96
C GLN A 272 9.59 -13.38 14.56
N TRP A 273 10.14 -14.47 14.04
CA TRP A 273 9.84 -15.04 12.73
C TRP A 273 10.02 -14.03 11.59
N SER A 274 11.00 -13.12 11.71
CA SER A 274 11.21 -12.05 10.75
C SER A 274 12.69 -11.81 10.45
N TYR A 275 12.98 -11.37 9.22
CA TYR A 275 14.32 -10.97 8.79
C TYR A 275 14.25 -9.82 7.79
N MET A 276 15.25 -8.94 7.80
CA MET A 276 15.36 -7.81 6.89
C MET A 276 16.72 -7.84 6.17
N TRP A 277 16.67 -7.88 4.84
CA TRP A 277 17.83 -7.66 3.99
C TRP A 277 17.95 -6.17 3.69
N GLU A 278 19.16 -5.64 3.78
CA GLU A 278 19.45 -4.21 3.61
C GLU A 278 20.42 -3.94 2.46
N ASN A 279 20.48 -2.69 2.01
CA ASN A 279 21.40 -2.21 0.97
C ASN A 279 21.24 -2.95 -0.36
N LEU A 280 20.00 -3.27 -0.73
CA LEU A 280 19.66 -3.98 -1.95
C LEU A 280 19.46 -3.00 -3.10
N ASP A 281 19.91 -3.32 -4.32
CA ASP A 281 19.75 -2.45 -5.49
C ASP A 281 18.26 -2.13 -5.77
N ALA A 282 17.87 -0.85 -5.75
CA ALA A 282 16.48 -0.42 -6.00
C ALA A 282 16.01 -0.69 -7.43
N ASP A 283 16.93 -0.82 -8.39
CA ASP A 283 16.59 -1.07 -9.79
C ASP A 283 16.40 -2.56 -10.14
N ARG A 284 16.35 -3.42 -9.12
CA ARG A 284 16.22 -4.88 -9.24
C ARG A 284 14.89 -5.37 -8.70
N VAL A 285 14.41 -6.48 -9.26
CA VAL A 285 13.22 -7.15 -8.73
C VAL A 285 13.66 -8.16 -7.69
N TRP A 286 13.19 -7.99 -6.46
CA TRP A 286 13.50 -8.86 -5.33
C TRP A 286 12.31 -9.74 -4.99
N LYS A 287 12.58 -11.02 -4.73
CA LYS A 287 11.57 -11.99 -4.26
C LYS A 287 12.13 -12.86 -3.16
N VAL A 288 11.26 -13.36 -2.30
CA VAL A 288 11.63 -14.26 -1.21
C VAL A 288 10.95 -15.60 -1.41
N ALA A 289 11.71 -16.69 -1.35
CA ALA A 289 11.18 -18.06 -1.39
C ALA A 289 11.48 -18.79 -0.08
N GLU A 290 10.67 -19.77 0.30
CA GLU A 290 10.89 -20.60 1.49
C GLU A 290 11.44 -21.99 1.10
N GLU A 291 12.40 -22.51 1.86
CA GLU A 291 12.66 -23.94 1.89
C GLU A 291 11.57 -24.61 2.74
N VAL A 292 10.43 -24.90 2.12
CA VAL A 292 9.21 -25.34 2.81
C VAL A 292 9.49 -26.63 3.59
N PRO A 293 9.21 -26.66 4.91
CA PRO A 293 9.36 -27.85 5.73
C PRO A 293 8.50 -29.02 5.23
N GLU A 294 8.99 -30.25 5.45
CA GLU A 294 8.27 -31.46 5.06
C GLU A 294 6.87 -31.51 5.69
N GLY A 295 5.86 -31.83 4.87
CA GLY A 295 4.46 -31.91 5.31
C GLY A 295 3.73 -30.56 5.36
N TYR A 296 4.32 -29.50 4.80
CA TYR A 296 3.68 -28.19 4.65
C TYR A 296 3.56 -27.78 3.18
N VAL A 297 2.55 -26.95 2.92
CA VAL A 297 2.40 -26.14 1.71
C VAL A 297 2.55 -24.67 2.08
N VAL A 298 3.03 -23.85 1.14
CA VAL A 298 3.29 -22.43 1.35
C VAL A 298 2.42 -21.54 0.48
N SER A 299 2.09 -20.38 1.02
CA SER A 299 1.52 -19.23 0.32
C SER A 299 2.34 -17.99 0.67
N ILE A 300 2.71 -17.19 -0.33
CA ILE A 300 3.54 -15.99 -0.15
C ILE A 300 2.79 -14.79 -0.72
N ARG A 301 2.53 -13.82 0.16
CA ARG A 301 1.95 -12.52 -0.20
C ARG A 301 2.99 -11.42 -0.10
N GLN A 302 3.02 -10.50 -1.05
CA GLN A 302 3.87 -9.32 -1.00
C GLN A 302 3.04 -8.05 -0.74
N GLU A 303 3.37 -7.34 0.33
CA GLU A 303 2.82 -6.02 0.70
C GLU A 303 3.97 -5.01 0.76
N GLY A 304 4.10 -4.17 -0.28
CA GLY A 304 5.26 -3.28 -0.43
C GLY A 304 6.57 -4.07 -0.57
N GLU A 305 7.52 -3.82 0.33
CA GLU A 305 8.79 -4.55 0.45
C GLU A 305 8.75 -5.72 1.45
N THR A 306 7.56 -6.05 1.99
CA THR A 306 7.36 -7.12 2.96
C THR A 306 6.75 -8.36 2.32
N PHE A 307 7.40 -9.50 2.47
CA PHE A 307 6.92 -10.83 2.08
C PHE A 307 6.39 -11.57 3.30
N LEU A 308 5.10 -11.90 3.29
CA LEU A 308 4.44 -12.70 4.31
C LEU A 308 4.33 -14.15 3.84
N LEU A 309 5.07 -15.05 4.48
CA LEU A 309 5.13 -16.47 4.16
C LEU A 309 4.23 -17.27 5.10
N THR A 310 3.10 -17.76 4.60
CA THR A 310 2.14 -18.54 5.39
C THR A 310 2.27 -20.03 5.07
N ASN A 311 2.58 -20.86 6.07
CA ASN A 311 2.60 -22.33 5.91
C ASN A 311 1.32 -22.94 6.45
N ARG A 312 0.74 -23.87 5.69
CA ARG A 312 -0.36 -24.72 6.13
C ARG A 312 0.06 -26.18 6.04
N LYS A 313 -0.36 -27.02 6.98
CA LYS A 313 -0.10 -28.47 6.90
C LYS A 313 -0.73 -29.05 5.63
N GLU A 314 0.03 -29.88 4.94
CA GLU A 314 -0.45 -30.64 3.80
C GLU A 314 -1.43 -31.70 4.30
N ASN A 315 -2.73 -31.46 4.10
CA ASN A 315 -3.78 -32.27 4.71
C ASN A 315 -3.94 -33.57 3.91
N ARG A 316 -3.43 -34.70 4.39
CA ARG A 316 -3.80 -36.03 3.86
C ARG A 316 -5.21 -36.43 4.36
N TYR A 317 -6.22 -35.66 3.94
CA TYR A 317 -7.68 -35.79 4.15
C TYR A 317 -8.21 -36.24 5.53
N LEU A 318 -9.08 -35.39 6.11
CA LEU A 318 -10.41 -35.81 6.56
C LEU A 318 -11.47 -34.86 5.95
N PRO A 319 -12.56 -35.38 5.35
CA PRO A 319 -13.54 -34.57 4.65
C PRO A 319 -14.52 -33.93 5.64
N GLY A 320 -14.67 -32.61 5.53
CA GLY A 320 -15.85 -31.89 6.00
C GLY A 320 -15.57 -30.90 7.10
N GLU A 321 -15.28 -29.66 6.71
CA GLU A 321 -15.82 -28.46 7.35
C GLU A 321 -15.76 -27.33 6.33
N SER A 322 -16.91 -26.72 6.05
CA SER A 322 -17.01 -25.58 5.15
C SER A 322 -16.58 -24.33 5.89
N GLU A 323 -15.43 -23.77 5.55
CA GLU A 323 -14.96 -22.51 6.11
C GLU A 323 -15.76 -21.33 5.56
N THR A 324 -16.08 -20.40 6.44
CA THR A 324 -16.89 -19.22 6.14
C THR A 324 -15.93 -18.10 5.77
N SER A 325 -16.07 -17.56 4.56
CA SER A 325 -15.27 -16.45 4.03
C SER A 325 -15.39 -15.21 4.93
N VAL A 326 -14.26 -14.71 5.44
CA VAL A 326 -14.15 -13.38 6.03
C VAL A 326 -13.78 -12.42 4.89
N GLU A 327 -14.61 -11.41 4.65
CA GLU A 327 -14.35 -10.37 3.64
C GLU A 327 -13.16 -9.50 4.06
N GLU A 328 -12.21 -9.37 3.14
CA GLU A 328 -11.00 -8.55 3.24
C GLU A 328 -11.38 -7.06 3.06
N PRO A 329 -11.04 -6.15 4.00
CA PRO A 329 -11.35 -4.73 3.83
C PRO A 329 -10.37 -4.05 2.88
N ASP A 330 -10.91 -3.30 1.92
CA ASP A 330 -10.14 -2.45 1.01
C ASP A 330 -9.27 -1.44 1.80
N LEU A 331 -7.95 -1.58 1.69
CA LEU A 331 -6.96 -0.60 2.17
C LEU A 331 -6.96 0.60 1.21
N PRO A 332 -6.98 1.85 1.70
CA PRO A 332 -7.05 3.02 0.84
C PRO A 332 -5.72 3.30 0.12
N ASP A 333 -5.78 3.41 -1.21
CA ASP A 333 -4.66 3.84 -2.06
C ASP A 333 -4.24 5.30 -1.75
N ALA A 334 -2.96 5.47 -1.44
CA ALA A 334 -2.35 6.74 -1.03
C ALA A 334 -1.96 7.63 -2.23
N GLU A 335 -2.92 8.28 -2.89
CA GLU A 335 -2.62 9.11 -4.07
C GLU A 335 -2.17 10.56 -3.76
N LYS A 336 -2.15 11.02 -2.50
CA LYS A 336 -1.68 12.40 -2.19
C LYS A 336 -1.28 12.63 -0.74
N LEU A 337 -0.20 13.38 -0.49
CA LEU A 337 0.16 13.85 0.86
C LEU A 337 -0.83 14.94 1.34
N PRO A 338 -1.43 14.82 2.55
CA PRO A 338 -2.34 15.83 3.10
C PRO A 338 -1.63 17.16 3.38
N GLN A 339 -2.40 18.26 3.37
CA GLN A 339 -1.89 19.60 3.68
C GLN A 339 -1.83 19.81 5.21
N THR A 340 -0.76 19.33 5.85
CA THR A 340 -0.62 19.29 7.32
C THR A 340 -0.08 20.59 7.98
N GLY A 341 -0.19 21.75 7.33
CA GLY A 341 0.47 23.00 7.77
C GLY A 341 -0.43 24.03 8.47
N SER A 342 0.02 24.55 9.62
CA SER A 342 -0.56 25.77 10.23
C SER A 342 0.00 27.02 9.55
N SER A 343 -0.84 27.94 9.07
CA SER A 343 -0.44 29.08 8.23
C SER A 343 0.18 30.27 9.00
N TRP A 344 1.07 30.02 9.96
CA TRP A 344 1.68 31.07 10.78
C TRP A 344 2.57 32.04 9.97
N TYR A 345 3.18 31.58 8.88
CA TYR A 345 3.99 32.43 8.00
C TYR A 345 3.18 33.54 7.34
N LEU A 346 1.91 33.31 6.98
CA LEU A 346 1.00 34.33 6.43
C LEU A 346 0.75 35.46 7.44
N VAL A 347 0.61 35.11 8.72
CA VAL A 347 0.47 36.09 9.81
C VAL A 347 1.73 36.97 9.93
N LEU A 348 2.91 36.35 9.90
CA LEU A 348 4.18 37.06 10.00
C LEU A 348 4.42 37.99 8.80
N ILE A 349 4.15 37.54 7.57
CA ILE A 349 4.32 38.32 6.34
C ILE A 349 3.33 39.50 6.31
N LEU A 350 2.03 39.24 6.52
CA LEU A 350 1.01 40.29 6.49
C LEU A 350 1.21 41.32 7.61
N GLY A 351 1.62 40.87 8.80
CA GLY A 351 1.98 41.75 9.91
C GLY A 351 3.18 42.64 9.59
N ALA A 352 4.26 42.07 9.05
CA ALA A 352 5.46 42.82 8.68
C ALA A 352 5.19 43.86 7.57
N ILE A 353 4.46 43.46 6.51
CA ILE A 353 4.05 44.36 5.42
C ILE A 353 3.17 45.50 5.96
N GLY A 354 2.20 45.18 6.81
CA GLY A 354 1.31 46.15 7.45
C GLY A 354 2.07 47.18 8.29
N ILE A 355 2.98 46.73 9.16
CA ILE A 355 3.82 47.61 9.99
C ILE A 355 4.71 48.50 9.12
N LEU A 356 5.35 47.93 8.10
CA LEU A 356 6.24 48.67 7.19
C LEU A 356 5.48 49.78 6.46
N LEU A 357 4.32 49.49 5.87
CA LEU A 357 3.50 50.47 5.15
C LEU A 357 3.04 51.60 6.05
N VAL A 358 2.53 51.29 7.25
CA VAL A 358 2.07 52.30 8.21
C VAL A 358 3.22 53.19 8.67
N ARG A 359 4.40 52.61 8.96
CA ARG A 359 5.60 53.37 9.39
C ARG A 359 6.20 54.22 8.27
N CYS A 360 6.27 53.71 7.05
CA CYS A 360 6.75 54.45 5.88
C CYS A 360 5.82 55.63 5.57
N CYS A 361 4.51 55.42 5.54
CA CYS A 361 3.54 56.51 5.36
C CYS A 361 3.62 57.55 6.49
N GLY A 362 3.81 57.12 7.75
CA GLY A 362 4.03 58.03 8.88
C GLY A 362 5.31 58.86 8.78
N LYS A 363 6.41 58.29 8.26
CA LYS A 363 7.65 59.04 7.97
C LYS A 363 7.46 60.03 6.83
N ILE A 364 6.76 59.65 5.76
CA ILE A 364 6.47 60.53 4.60
C ILE A 364 5.63 61.73 5.05
N GLU A 365 4.61 61.52 5.88
CA GLU A 365 3.81 62.62 6.43
C GLU A 365 4.59 63.53 7.39
N LYS A 366 5.44 62.97 8.26
CA LYS A 366 6.31 63.78 9.13
C LYS A 366 7.27 64.65 8.30
N ARG A 367 7.89 64.09 7.26
CA ARG A 367 8.73 64.84 6.32
C ARG A 367 7.93 65.93 5.61
N ARG A 368 6.70 65.63 5.18
CA ARG A 368 5.81 66.62 4.56
C ARG A 368 5.45 67.78 5.50
N LYS A 369 5.06 67.49 6.75
CA LYS A 369 4.76 68.55 7.76
C LYS A 369 5.99 69.40 8.07
N ALA A 370 7.19 68.82 8.08
CA ALA A 370 8.44 69.56 8.24
C ALA A 370 8.75 70.46 7.02
N ASP A 371 8.50 69.99 5.80
CA ASP A 371 8.68 70.78 4.56
C ASP A 371 7.61 71.87 4.39
N ASP A 372 6.36 71.60 4.77
CA ASP A 372 5.25 72.57 4.74
C ASP A 372 5.48 73.68 5.79
N GLY A 373 5.94 73.33 7.01
CA GLY A 373 6.34 74.31 8.03
C GLY A 373 7.58 75.14 7.67
N LYS A 374 8.43 74.66 6.74
CA LYS A 374 9.55 75.42 6.18
C LYS A 374 9.11 76.39 5.06
N LYS A 375 8.01 76.07 4.36
CA LYS A 375 7.44 76.87 3.26
C LYS A 375 6.53 78.00 3.71
N GLU A 376 5.94 77.94 4.91
CA GLU A 376 5.17 79.06 5.48
C GLU A 376 6.02 80.31 5.80
N ARG A 377 7.36 80.23 5.78
CA ARG A 377 8.25 81.40 5.89
C ARG A 377 8.62 82.08 4.57
N LYS A 378 8.15 81.59 3.41
CA LYS A 378 8.36 82.23 2.10
C LYS A 378 7.11 82.07 1.24
N ARG A 379 6.17 83.01 1.35
CA ARG A 379 5.09 83.18 0.36
C ARG A 379 5.50 84.24 -0.66
N GLU A 380 5.76 83.81 -1.90
CA GLU A 380 5.23 84.51 -3.07
C GLU A 380 5.10 83.54 -4.27
N LYS A 381 3.91 83.62 -4.89
CA LYS A 381 3.48 83.19 -6.24
C LYS A 381 4.01 81.86 -6.80
N THR A 382 3.14 80.84 -6.84
CA THR A 382 2.81 80.10 -8.08
C THR A 382 1.54 79.27 -7.88
N GLU A 383 0.47 79.60 -8.60
CA GLU A 383 -0.75 78.78 -8.75
C GLU A 383 -0.58 77.83 -9.94
N GLU A 384 0.15 76.72 -9.73
CA GLU A 384 0.03 75.53 -10.59
C GLU A 384 0.72 74.35 -9.89
N LYS A 385 0.00 73.62 -9.02
CA LYS A 385 0.41 72.30 -8.43
C LYS A 385 -0.63 71.70 -7.47
N THR A 386 -1.91 72.02 -7.61
CA THR A 386 -3.00 71.56 -6.71
C THR A 386 -3.46 70.13 -7.03
N GLY A 387 -3.39 69.68 -8.29
CA GLY A 387 -3.79 68.32 -8.71
C GLY A 387 -2.85 67.22 -8.21
N GLU A 388 -1.54 67.31 -8.51
CA GLU A 388 -0.56 66.28 -8.11
C GLU A 388 -0.41 66.12 -6.59
N LYS A 389 -0.50 67.22 -5.83
CA LYS A 389 -0.43 67.17 -4.36
C LYS A 389 -1.64 66.44 -3.77
N LYS A 390 -2.82 66.62 -4.34
CA LYS A 390 -4.06 65.95 -3.92
C LYS A 390 -3.97 64.44 -4.17
N TRP A 391 -3.52 64.04 -5.36
CA TRP A 391 -3.34 62.61 -5.72
C TRP A 391 -2.27 61.93 -4.85
N ARG A 392 -1.12 62.56 -4.62
CA ARG A 392 -0.08 62.01 -3.71
C ARG A 392 -0.60 61.83 -2.28
N SER A 393 -1.47 62.72 -1.79
CA SER A 393 -2.09 62.58 -0.47
C SER A 393 -3.11 61.45 -0.43
N ILE A 394 -3.89 61.26 -1.50
CA ILE A 394 -4.83 60.14 -1.64
C ILE A 394 -4.09 58.80 -1.69
N TRP A 395 -3.00 58.71 -2.44
CA TRP A 395 -2.15 57.50 -2.54
C TRP A 395 -1.53 57.09 -1.20
N VAL A 396 -1.02 58.04 -0.41
CA VAL A 396 -0.47 57.77 0.94
C VAL A 396 -1.57 57.26 1.89
N TRP A 397 -2.79 57.78 1.75
CA TRP A 397 -3.95 57.36 2.54
C TRP A 397 -4.42 55.94 2.15
N MET A 398 -4.49 55.63 0.85
CA MET A 398 -4.76 54.28 0.35
C MET A 398 -3.73 53.25 0.84
N LEU A 399 -2.44 53.57 0.80
CA LEU A 399 -1.37 52.68 1.29
C LEU A 399 -1.46 52.43 2.80
N ARG A 400 -1.90 53.42 3.59
CA ARG A 400 -2.17 53.24 5.03
C ARG A 400 -3.36 52.34 5.30
N ILE A 401 -4.44 52.53 4.54
CA ILE A 401 -5.61 51.65 4.64
C ILE A 401 -5.21 50.22 4.29
N PHE A 402 -4.49 50.04 3.18
CA PHE A 402 -4.00 48.73 2.78
C PHE A 402 -3.12 48.07 3.85
N GLY A 403 -2.18 48.81 4.44
CA GLY A 403 -1.35 48.31 5.56
C GLY A 403 -2.16 47.97 6.81
N THR A 404 -3.20 48.74 7.12
CA THR A 404 -4.11 48.47 8.26
C THR A 404 -4.96 47.23 7.99
N CYS A 405 -5.48 47.07 6.76
CA CYS A 405 -6.19 45.86 6.33
C CYS A 405 -5.29 44.62 6.41
N CYS A 406 -4.02 44.72 6.02
CA CYS A 406 -3.05 43.62 6.17
C CYS A 406 -2.90 43.18 7.63
N MET A 407 -2.84 44.13 8.58
CA MET A 407 -2.76 43.79 10.01
C MET A 407 -4.05 43.19 10.57
N ILE A 408 -5.22 43.67 10.11
CA ILE A 408 -6.52 43.08 10.48
C ILE A 408 -6.63 41.65 9.95
N LEU A 409 -6.25 41.41 8.70
CA LEU A 409 -6.21 40.07 8.10
C LEU A 409 -5.25 39.15 8.85
N ALA A 410 -4.05 39.63 9.20
CA ALA A 410 -3.11 38.88 10.03
C ALA A 410 -3.72 38.49 11.40
N GLY A 411 -4.48 39.40 12.03
CA GLY A 411 -5.20 39.13 13.28
C GLY A 411 -6.29 38.06 13.13
N ILE A 412 -7.06 38.09 12.04
CA ILE A 412 -8.08 37.07 11.73
C ILE A 412 -7.43 35.70 11.52
N PHE A 413 -6.34 35.62 10.75
CA PHE A 413 -5.61 34.38 10.54
C PHE A 413 -4.97 33.84 11.83
N ALA A 414 -4.39 34.71 12.66
CA ALA A 414 -3.86 34.32 13.97
C ALA A 414 -4.97 33.79 14.90
N GLY A 415 -6.14 34.43 14.92
CA GLY A 415 -7.30 33.99 15.69
C GLY A 415 -7.81 32.61 15.23
N LYS A 416 -7.89 32.38 13.93
CA LYS A 416 -8.26 31.07 13.36
C LYS A 416 -7.25 29.98 13.74
N ASN A 417 -5.96 30.19 13.48
CA ASN A 417 -4.91 29.23 13.86
C ASN A 417 -4.94 28.91 15.37
N SER A 418 -5.13 29.92 16.22
CA SER A 418 -5.18 29.72 17.67
C SER A 418 -6.45 28.97 18.12
N SER A 419 -7.58 29.20 17.45
CA SER A 419 -8.83 28.47 17.70
C SER A 419 -8.69 27.00 17.31
N ASP A 420 -8.14 26.74 16.12
CA ASP A 420 -7.92 25.37 15.62
C ASP A 420 -6.97 24.60 16.56
N GLU A 421 -5.93 25.25 17.07
CA GLU A 421 -4.99 24.63 18.03
C GLU A 421 -5.64 24.33 19.39
N ILE A 422 -6.53 25.19 19.89
CA ILE A 422 -7.29 24.94 21.13
C ILE A 422 -8.29 23.80 20.93
N GLN A 423 -8.98 23.76 19.79
CA GLN A 423 -9.91 22.68 19.47
C GLN A 423 -9.19 21.34 19.36
N ALA A 424 -8.04 21.30 18.69
CA ALA A 424 -7.19 20.12 18.60
C ALA A 424 -6.76 19.63 19.99
N TYR A 425 -6.29 20.54 20.86
CA TYR A 425 -5.89 20.20 22.22
C TYR A 425 -7.05 19.61 23.05
N ASN A 426 -8.23 20.24 23.01
CA ASN A 426 -9.40 19.75 23.73
C ASN A 426 -9.86 18.40 23.19
N HIS A 427 -9.87 18.22 21.87
CA HIS A 427 -10.26 16.98 21.21
C HIS A 427 -9.33 15.81 21.57
N VAL A 428 -8.01 16.04 21.51
CA VAL A 428 -7.00 15.05 21.94
C VAL A 428 -7.24 14.66 23.39
N LYS A 429 -7.34 15.64 24.29
CA LYS A 429 -7.52 15.39 25.73
C LYS A 429 -8.82 14.66 26.05
N GLU A 430 -9.92 15.01 25.39
CA GLU A 430 -11.21 14.33 25.58
C GLU A 430 -11.19 12.91 25.02
N SER A 431 -10.61 12.72 23.84
CA SER A 431 -10.49 11.40 23.21
C SER A 431 -9.62 10.48 24.06
N GLN A 432 -8.47 10.94 24.55
CA GLN A 432 -7.63 10.19 25.50
C GLN A 432 -8.39 9.80 26.76
N ARG A 433 -9.15 10.73 27.35
CA ARG A 433 -9.97 10.42 28.53
C ARG A 433 -11.02 9.34 28.24
N LYS A 434 -11.61 9.33 27.04
CA LYS A 434 -12.61 8.32 26.65
C LYS A 434 -11.96 6.97 26.28
N LEU A 435 -10.77 7.00 25.70
CA LEU A 435 -9.99 5.80 25.35
C LEU A 435 -9.38 5.15 26.61
N GLY A 436 -8.88 5.95 27.55
CA GLY A 436 -8.22 5.50 28.79
C GLY A 436 -9.13 5.05 29.95
N VAL A 437 -10.44 4.88 29.73
CA VAL A 437 -11.40 4.44 30.78
C VAL A 437 -11.75 2.94 30.71
N GLU A 438 -11.09 2.17 29.85
CA GLU A 438 -11.11 0.71 30.00
C GLU A 438 -9.81 0.23 30.65
N GLU A 439 -9.81 0.20 31.97
CA GLU A 439 -8.95 -0.71 32.73
C GLU A 439 -9.40 -2.14 32.38
N GLN A 440 -8.95 -2.65 31.24
CA GLN A 440 -9.17 -4.06 30.91
C GLN A 440 -8.35 -4.88 31.89
N ALA A 441 -9.07 -5.47 32.84
CA ALA A 441 -8.58 -6.47 33.76
C ALA A 441 -7.73 -7.49 32.99
N LYS A 442 -6.44 -7.59 33.36
CA LYS A 442 -5.46 -8.61 32.97
C LYS A 442 -6.11 -9.84 32.31
N LYS A 443 -6.25 -9.84 30.99
CA LYS A 443 -6.40 -11.09 30.25
C LYS A 443 -5.06 -11.81 30.36
N LYS A 444 -5.13 -13.05 30.84
CA LYS A 444 -4.03 -14.01 30.93
C LYS A 444 -3.29 -14.00 29.58
N GLN A 445 -1.95 -13.93 29.58
CA GLN A 445 -1.11 -13.93 28.38
C GLN A 445 -1.47 -15.11 27.46
N GLU A 446 -2.33 -14.85 26.48
CA GLU A 446 -2.37 -15.55 25.21
C GLU A 446 -1.48 -14.74 24.26
N GLN A 447 -0.74 -15.43 23.40
CA GLN A 447 0.13 -14.79 22.41
C GLN A 447 -0.67 -13.75 21.61
N PRO A 448 -0.17 -12.52 21.45
CA PRO A 448 -0.90 -11.47 20.74
C PRO A 448 -1.31 -11.91 19.33
N LEU A 449 -2.58 -11.67 18.98
CA LEU A 449 -3.16 -12.16 17.73
C LEU A 449 -2.43 -11.67 16.47
N TYR A 450 -1.86 -10.47 16.54
CA TYR A 450 -1.14 -9.89 15.40
C TYR A 450 0.18 -10.60 15.08
N LEU A 451 0.76 -11.35 16.04
CA LEU A 451 1.90 -12.21 15.77
C LEU A 451 1.48 -13.45 14.98
N LEU A 452 0.26 -13.92 15.23
CA LEU A 452 -0.33 -15.08 14.54
C LEU A 452 -0.92 -14.68 13.19
N ASP A 453 -1.44 -13.47 13.03
CA ASP A 453 -1.96 -12.95 11.76
C ASP A 453 -1.54 -11.48 11.55
N PRO A 454 -0.32 -11.22 11.03
CA PRO A 454 0.17 -9.86 10.81
C PRO A 454 -0.60 -9.08 9.73
N ALA A 455 -1.30 -9.78 8.81
CA ALA A 455 -2.08 -9.15 7.76
C ALA A 455 -3.46 -8.67 8.24
N ARG A 456 -3.87 -9.04 9.46
CA ARG A 456 -5.17 -8.64 10.01
C ARG A 456 -5.31 -7.13 10.10
N VAL A 457 -6.55 -6.66 10.02
CA VAL A 457 -6.87 -5.26 10.26
C VAL A 457 -6.66 -4.92 11.75
N MET A 458 -6.08 -3.75 12.00
CA MET A 458 -5.89 -3.23 13.35
C MET A 458 -7.24 -2.97 14.03
N PRO A 459 -7.38 -3.24 15.34
CA PRO A 459 -8.61 -3.03 16.08
C PRO A 459 -8.94 -1.53 16.13
N GLU A 460 -10.23 -1.22 15.99
CA GLU A 460 -10.72 0.16 16.04
C GLU A 460 -11.67 0.36 17.22
N LYS A 461 -11.54 1.51 17.89
CA LYS A 461 -12.50 1.98 18.89
C LYS A 461 -13.15 3.27 18.42
N VAL A 462 -14.47 3.26 18.32
CA VAL A 462 -15.23 4.45 17.89
C VAL A 462 -15.53 5.33 19.09
N VAL A 463 -15.04 6.57 19.04
CA VAL A 463 -15.29 7.61 20.05
C VAL A 463 -15.87 8.84 19.34
N ASP A 464 -17.08 9.25 19.73
CA ASP A 464 -17.81 10.37 19.13
C ASP A 464 -17.94 10.27 17.59
N GLY A 465 -18.22 9.06 17.08
CA GLY A 465 -18.37 8.79 15.65
C GLY A 465 -17.06 8.76 14.86
N LYS A 466 -15.90 8.73 15.52
CA LYS A 466 -14.57 8.64 14.89
C LYS A 466 -13.86 7.40 15.38
N ALA A 467 -13.32 6.61 14.44
CA ALA A 467 -12.56 5.42 14.74
C ALA A 467 -11.09 5.75 15.05
N TYR A 468 -10.55 5.10 16.08
CA TYR A 468 -9.16 5.20 16.50
C TYR A 468 -8.53 3.82 16.50
N ILE A 469 -7.28 3.73 16.05
CA ILE A 469 -6.52 2.47 15.97
C ILE A 469 -5.53 2.29 17.13
N GLY A 470 -5.23 3.36 17.84
CA GLY A 470 -4.20 3.31 18.87
C GLY A 470 -3.91 4.65 19.55
N VAL A 471 -2.95 4.61 20.45
CA VAL A 471 -2.36 5.76 21.14
C VAL A 471 -0.86 5.76 20.88
N LEU A 472 -0.34 6.89 20.41
CA LEU A 472 1.06 7.13 20.14
C LEU A 472 1.69 7.93 21.29
N GLU A 473 2.69 7.35 21.94
CA GLU A 473 3.50 7.98 22.97
C GLU A 473 4.86 8.39 22.41
N ILE A 474 5.26 9.63 22.67
CA ILE A 474 6.59 10.18 22.33
C ILE A 474 7.18 10.76 23.63
N PRO A 475 7.86 9.94 24.45
CA PRO A 475 8.31 10.32 25.79
C PRO A 475 9.22 11.55 25.82
N SER A 476 10.16 11.67 24.87
CA SER A 476 11.09 12.80 24.82
C SER A 476 10.40 14.15 24.55
N LEU A 477 9.18 14.13 24.00
CA LEU A 477 8.33 15.31 23.81
C LEU A 477 7.22 15.43 24.87
N GLY A 478 7.10 14.47 25.79
CA GLY A 478 6.03 14.41 26.78
C GLY A 478 4.65 14.33 26.14
N ARG A 479 4.51 13.55 25.06
CA ARG A 479 3.27 13.46 24.27
C ARG A 479 2.67 12.09 24.31
N GLU A 480 1.35 12.08 24.34
CA GLU A 480 0.51 10.92 24.17
C GLU A 480 -0.66 11.38 23.29
N LEU A 481 -0.86 10.72 22.16
CA LEU A 481 -1.72 11.20 21.07
C LEU A 481 -2.61 10.07 20.56
N PRO A 482 -3.94 10.22 20.57
CA PRO A 482 -4.82 9.23 19.96
C PRO A 482 -4.66 9.29 18.44
N VAL A 483 -4.64 8.13 17.79
CA VAL A 483 -4.42 8.01 16.34
C VAL A 483 -5.71 7.54 15.68
N MET A 484 -6.29 8.38 14.82
CA MET A 484 -7.48 8.02 14.05
C MET A 484 -7.16 7.00 12.96
N SER A 485 -8.10 6.11 12.65
CA SER A 485 -7.89 4.99 11.70
C SER A 485 -7.69 5.43 10.25
N GLU A 486 -8.26 6.57 9.90
CA GLU A 486 -8.29 7.13 8.56
C GLU A 486 -8.06 8.63 8.62
N TRP A 487 -7.44 9.18 7.58
CA TRP A 487 -7.17 10.61 7.48
C TRP A 487 -8.15 11.32 6.54
N THR A 488 -8.51 12.54 6.92
CA THR A 488 -9.08 13.57 6.05
C THR A 488 -8.50 14.91 6.51
N ASP A 489 -8.57 15.96 5.69
CA ASP A 489 -8.13 17.29 6.12
C ASP A 489 -8.87 17.78 7.38
N GLU A 490 -10.11 17.32 7.60
CA GLU A 490 -10.89 17.65 8.80
C GLU A 490 -10.48 16.81 10.02
N ARG A 491 -10.17 15.52 9.83
CA ARG A 491 -9.73 14.63 10.90
C ARG A 491 -8.33 14.97 11.38
N LEU A 492 -7.43 15.30 10.46
CA LEU A 492 -6.05 15.69 10.79
C LEU A 492 -6.02 16.91 11.71
N LYS A 493 -6.92 17.89 11.50
CA LYS A 493 -7.05 19.08 12.37
C LYS A 493 -7.37 18.73 13.82
N GLN A 494 -7.89 17.53 14.08
CA GLN A 494 -8.38 17.11 15.38
C GLN A 494 -7.37 16.21 16.09
N ALA A 495 -6.80 15.22 15.39
CA ALA A 495 -5.79 14.31 15.92
C ALA A 495 -4.87 13.79 14.81
N PRO A 496 -3.70 13.22 15.13
CA PRO A 496 -2.95 12.42 14.18
C PRO A 496 -3.79 11.27 13.61
N CYS A 497 -3.54 10.91 12.36
CA CYS A 497 -4.26 9.87 11.63
C CYS A 497 -3.27 8.87 11.03
N ARG A 498 -3.68 7.60 10.94
CA ARG A 498 -3.01 6.65 10.05
C ARG A 498 -3.08 7.14 8.62
N TYR A 499 -1.92 7.20 7.98
CA TYR A 499 -1.76 7.56 6.57
C TYR A 499 -1.71 6.30 5.69
N ALA A 500 -0.92 5.30 6.09
CA ALA A 500 -0.75 4.03 5.38
C ALA A 500 -0.23 2.94 6.35
N GLY A 501 -0.26 1.68 5.89
CA GLY A 501 0.35 0.54 6.57
C GLY A 501 -0.32 0.11 7.88
N SER A 502 0.36 -0.77 8.62
CA SER A 502 -0.07 -1.27 9.92
C SER A 502 1.13 -1.47 10.85
N ALA A 503 0.88 -1.42 12.17
CA ALA A 503 1.90 -1.77 13.16
C ALA A 503 2.33 -3.25 13.06
N TYR A 504 1.44 -4.10 12.52
CA TYR A 504 1.59 -5.55 12.49
C TYR A 504 2.50 -6.01 11.34
N LEU A 505 2.37 -5.35 10.18
CA LEU A 505 3.27 -5.51 9.03
C LEU A 505 4.55 -4.69 9.15
N GLN A 506 4.72 -3.95 10.26
CA GLN A 506 5.86 -3.06 10.51
C GLN A 506 6.13 -2.11 9.33
N ASN A 507 5.08 -1.41 8.90
CA ASN A 507 5.14 -0.39 7.86
C ASN A 507 4.19 0.79 8.16
N LEU A 508 3.94 1.07 9.45
CA LEU A 508 2.93 2.04 9.87
C LEU A 508 3.36 3.48 9.54
N VAL A 509 2.51 4.23 8.86
CA VAL A 509 2.73 5.66 8.60
C VAL A 509 1.65 6.49 9.28
N ILE A 510 2.05 7.46 10.10
CA ILE A 510 1.15 8.35 10.84
C ILE A 510 1.40 9.80 10.44
N ALA A 511 0.33 10.47 10.02
CA ALA A 511 0.33 11.89 9.67
C ALA A 511 -0.24 12.73 10.82
N GLY A 512 0.35 13.89 11.09
CA GLY A 512 -0.20 14.85 12.05
C GLY A 512 0.08 16.29 11.65
N HIS A 513 -0.76 17.23 12.09
CA HIS A 513 -0.46 18.65 11.90
C HIS A 513 0.72 19.10 12.77
N ASN A 514 1.35 20.19 12.35
CA ASN A 514 2.39 20.88 13.13
C ASN A 514 1.78 21.72 14.28
N TYR A 515 0.66 21.28 14.85
CA TYR A 515 0.08 21.90 16.05
C TYR A 515 0.88 21.47 17.27
N ARG A 516 0.96 22.32 18.30
CA ARG A 516 1.63 21.94 19.57
C ARG A 516 0.98 20.73 20.23
N ALA A 517 -0.33 20.59 20.05
CA ALA A 517 -1.11 19.45 20.51
C ALA A 517 -0.89 18.17 19.68
N HIS A 518 -0.20 18.23 18.54
CA HIS A 518 0.01 17.09 17.62
C HIS A 518 1.51 16.81 17.43
N PHE A 519 2.06 17.10 16.24
CA PHE A 519 3.43 16.76 15.84
C PHE A 519 4.38 17.95 15.78
N SER A 520 4.03 19.11 16.36
CA SER A 520 4.98 20.22 16.40
C SER A 520 6.24 19.85 17.16
N GLY A 521 7.42 19.93 16.55
CA GLY A 521 8.67 19.57 17.23
C GLY A 521 9.06 18.09 17.16
N ILE A 522 8.37 17.25 16.38
CA ILE A 522 8.90 15.90 16.05
C ILE A 522 10.25 15.99 15.33
N GLY A 523 10.52 17.08 14.60
CA GLY A 523 11.84 17.35 14.01
C GLY A 523 12.95 17.67 15.02
N ASN A 524 12.64 17.78 16.32
CA ASN A 524 13.64 17.92 17.38
C ASN A 524 13.98 16.58 18.04
N LEU A 525 13.32 15.49 17.64
CA LEU A 525 13.69 14.15 18.06
C LEU A 525 15.13 13.86 17.66
N LYS A 526 15.74 12.90 18.34
CA LYS A 526 17.11 12.46 18.05
C LYS A 526 17.10 10.98 17.75
N LYS A 527 18.09 10.56 16.96
CA LYS A 527 18.39 9.13 16.81
C LYS A 527 18.54 8.50 18.20
N GLY A 528 17.86 7.40 18.46
CA GLY A 528 17.79 6.76 19.78
C GLY A 528 16.58 7.15 20.63
N ASP A 529 15.81 8.18 20.26
CA ASP A 529 14.59 8.51 20.99
C ASP A 529 13.53 7.41 20.80
N SER A 530 12.91 6.99 21.90
CA SER A 530 11.84 5.99 21.86
C SER A 530 10.52 6.58 21.36
N VAL A 531 9.78 5.77 20.61
CA VAL A 531 8.39 6.02 20.22
C VAL A 531 7.60 4.74 20.51
N ILE A 532 6.43 4.85 21.12
CA ILE A 532 5.62 3.70 21.49
C ILE A 532 4.23 3.87 20.89
N PHE A 533 3.74 2.85 20.21
CA PHE A 533 2.35 2.81 19.73
C PHE A 533 1.63 1.69 20.46
N THR A 534 0.46 1.99 21.04
CA THR A 534 -0.39 1.01 21.69
C THR A 534 -1.69 0.89 20.88
N ASP A 535 -2.01 -0.29 20.35
CA ASP A 535 -3.26 -0.47 19.60
C ASP A 535 -4.50 -0.52 20.52
N MET A 536 -5.70 -0.62 19.94
CA MET A 536 -6.95 -0.67 20.73
C MET A 536 -7.19 -1.97 21.49
N ASP A 537 -6.43 -3.03 21.21
CA ASP A 537 -6.42 -4.28 21.98
C ASP A 537 -5.39 -4.23 23.14
N GLY A 538 -4.60 -3.16 23.23
CA GLY A 538 -3.58 -2.95 24.27
C GLY A 538 -2.20 -3.51 23.91
N ASN A 539 -1.99 -3.96 22.67
CA ASN A 539 -0.69 -4.41 22.21
C ASN A 539 0.26 -3.22 22.05
N ARG A 540 1.44 -3.30 22.66
CA ARG A 540 2.44 -2.22 22.64
C ARG A 540 3.56 -2.54 21.65
N PHE A 541 3.79 -1.62 20.73
CA PHE A 541 4.83 -1.65 19.72
C PHE A 541 5.88 -0.60 20.06
N PHE A 542 7.14 -1.01 20.14
CA PHE A 542 8.25 -0.18 20.55
C PHE A 542 9.12 0.13 19.35
N TYR A 543 9.46 1.40 19.18
CA TYR A 543 10.26 1.87 18.08
C TYR A 543 11.37 2.79 18.58
N GLU A 544 12.45 2.85 17.83
CA GLU A 544 13.56 3.77 18.03
C GLU A 544 13.71 4.67 16.80
N VAL A 545 13.81 5.99 17.01
CA VAL A 545 14.09 6.93 15.92
C VAL A 545 15.47 6.62 15.34
N THR A 546 15.53 6.41 14.04
CA THR A 546 16.76 6.08 13.31
C THR A 546 17.21 7.20 12.39
N GLU A 547 16.25 7.86 11.74
CA GLU A 547 16.51 8.94 10.79
C GLU A 547 15.44 10.04 10.84
N ILE A 548 15.85 11.27 10.52
CA ILE A 548 14.95 12.40 10.34
C ILE A 548 15.31 13.07 9.03
N GLU A 549 14.34 13.15 8.13
CA GLU A 549 14.53 13.72 6.80
C GLU A 549 13.50 14.79 6.46
N ILE A 550 13.82 15.58 5.44
CA ILE A 550 12.93 16.61 4.90
C ILE A 550 12.59 16.25 3.46
N LEU A 551 11.31 15.94 3.24
CA LEU A 551 10.76 15.57 1.95
C LEU A 551 9.98 16.75 1.33
N ASN A 552 9.90 16.79 0.01
CA ASN A 552 8.98 17.65 -0.72
C ASN A 552 7.55 17.10 -0.59
N ALA A 553 6.56 17.92 -0.96
CA ALA A 553 5.15 17.56 -0.78
C ALA A 553 4.68 16.49 -1.79
N GLU A 554 5.45 16.24 -2.84
CA GLU A 554 5.15 15.30 -3.92
C GLU A 554 5.83 13.93 -3.73
N GLU A 555 6.73 13.79 -2.75
CA GLU A 555 7.49 12.56 -2.50
C GLU A 555 6.65 11.56 -1.66
N THR A 556 5.47 11.18 -2.16
CA THR A 556 4.54 10.23 -1.52
C THR A 556 5.17 8.84 -1.38
N GLU A 557 5.79 8.33 -2.45
CA GLU A 557 6.41 7.01 -2.48
C GLU A 557 7.49 6.86 -1.42
N ARG A 558 8.40 7.85 -1.33
CA ARG A 558 9.41 7.92 -0.27
C ARG A 558 8.75 7.95 1.11
N MET A 559 7.70 8.75 1.31
CA MET A 559 6.99 8.81 2.60
C MET A 559 6.43 7.44 3.03
N THR A 560 5.99 6.63 2.07
CA THR A 560 5.35 5.31 2.31
C THR A 560 6.29 4.12 2.14
N GLU A 561 7.61 4.33 2.06
CA GLU A 561 8.61 3.26 2.12
C GLU A 561 8.30 2.29 3.27
N SER A 562 8.01 1.04 2.94
CA SER A 562 7.44 0.07 3.87
C SER A 562 8.50 -0.65 4.70
N TRP A 563 9.79 -0.41 4.44
CA TRP A 563 10.88 -0.90 5.27
C TRP A 563 10.99 -0.19 6.62
N TRP A 564 10.44 1.01 6.77
CA TRP A 564 10.40 1.70 8.05
C TRP A 564 9.27 1.13 8.90
N ALA A 565 9.61 0.59 10.07
CA ALA A 565 8.63 0.01 10.98
C ALA A 565 7.54 1.02 11.38
N LEU A 566 7.95 2.27 11.60
CA LEU A 566 7.07 3.41 11.82
C LEU A 566 7.63 4.67 11.16
N THR A 567 6.77 5.44 10.49
CA THR A 567 7.06 6.79 10.01
C THR A 567 6.08 7.80 10.61
N LEU A 568 6.59 8.84 11.27
CA LEU A 568 5.80 9.99 11.72
C LEU A 568 6.09 11.19 10.85
N PHE A 569 5.08 11.88 10.31
CA PHE A 569 5.34 13.07 9.50
C PHE A 569 4.41 14.25 9.71
N THR A 570 4.96 15.45 9.51
CA THR A 570 4.24 16.72 9.60
C THR A 570 4.77 17.77 8.62
N CYS A 571 4.05 18.87 8.43
CA CYS A 571 4.55 20.02 7.65
C CYS A 571 5.67 20.76 8.39
N THR A 572 6.67 21.21 7.63
CA THR A 572 7.56 22.29 8.07
C THR A 572 6.78 23.58 8.35
N VAL A 573 7.35 24.51 9.13
CA VAL A 573 6.72 25.80 9.49
C VAL A 573 6.32 26.63 8.25
N GLY A 574 7.00 26.43 7.11
CA GLY A 574 6.67 27.07 5.82
C GLY A 574 5.65 26.31 4.96
N GLY A 575 5.17 25.14 5.37
CA GLY A 575 4.12 24.34 4.70
C GLY A 575 4.54 23.63 3.39
N GLY A 576 5.60 24.09 2.73
CA GLY A 576 6.05 23.56 1.43
C GLY A 576 6.84 22.25 1.48
N ARG A 577 7.26 21.81 2.66
CA ARG A 577 8.03 20.55 2.86
C ARG A 577 7.49 19.76 4.04
N ARG A 578 7.77 18.46 4.09
CA ARG A 578 7.41 17.53 5.17
C ARG A 578 8.66 17.17 5.97
N ILE A 579 8.52 17.08 7.28
CA ILE A 579 9.49 16.45 8.16
C ILE A 579 8.99 15.02 8.36
N ALA A 580 9.80 14.03 8.02
CA ALA A 580 9.53 12.62 8.28
C ALA A 580 10.54 12.13 9.33
N VAL A 581 10.02 11.50 10.38
CA VAL A 581 10.80 10.82 11.41
C VAL A 581 10.62 9.34 11.17
N ARG A 582 11.72 8.66 10.88
CA ARG A 582 11.78 7.24 10.57
C ARG A 582 12.21 6.47 11.79
N CYS A 583 11.55 5.34 12.04
CA CYS A 583 11.82 4.51 13.19
C CYS A 583 11.91 3.03 12.79
N ASP A 584 12.83 2.32 13.43
CA ASP A 584 12.93 0.86 13.37
C ASP A 584 12.22 0.25 14.58
N ALA A 585 11.68 -0.96 14.42
CA ALA A 585 11.06 -1.69 15.51
C ALA A 585 12.14 -2.23 16.46
N LEU A 586 11.87 -2.16 17.75
CA LEU A 586 12.69 -2.79 18.76
C LEU A 586 12.14 -4.19 19.05
N VAL A 587 12.98 -5.21 18.89
CA VAL A 587 12.71 -6.57 19.36
C VAL A 587 12.72 -6.53 20.89
N GLN A 588 11.66 -7.04 21.53
CA GLN A 588 11.67 -7.20 22.98
C GLN A 588 12.62 -8.35 23.33
N ASP A 589 13.78 -8.03 23.90
CA ASP A 589 14.51 -9.00 24.73
C ASP A 589 13.69 -9.19 26.01
N GLU A 590 13.22 -10.42 26.28
CA GLU A 590 12.49 -10.78 27.51
C GLU A 590 13.27 -10.50 28.81
#